data_AF-A0A919S5J6-F1
#
_entry.id   AF-A0A919S5J6-F1
#
_cell.length_a   1.000
_cell.length_b   1.000
_cell.length_c   1.000
_cell.angle_alpha   90.00
_cell.angle_beta   90.00
_cell.angle_gamma   90.00
#
_symmetry.space_group_name_H-M   'P 1'
#
loop_
_entity.id
_entity.type
_entity.pdbx_description
1 polymer ?
#
loop_
_entity_poly.entity_id
_entity_poly.type
_entity_poly.pdbx_seq_one_letter_code
_entity_poly.pdbx_strand_id
1 'polypeptide(L)'
;MDYFMAEMVAFPGVGGEGAVRVSLGHLDRTRAPVVLEVGPVMAMADLMAWKVAALVSRAEVRDFVDVSVFLAAHALEDEDVARVGSRLDETPDRVFAPHGLGPPEIAELRNRFPPWPRRSTSSPGES
;
A
#
# COMPACT_ATOMS: atom_id res chain seq x y z
N MET A 1 6.00 18.34 -17.85
CA MET A 1 6.95 17.27 -18.22
C MET A 1 6.45 16.02 -17.55
N ASP A 2 5.99 15.06 -18.34
CA ASP A 2 5.65 13.74 -17.84
C ASP A 2 6.97 13.08 -17.47
N TYR A 3 7.16 12.94 -16.17
CA TYR A 3 8.37 12.33 -15.69
C TYR A 3 8.10 10.84 -15.48
N PHE A 4 8.88 10.04 -16.16
CA PHE A 4 8.89 8.60 -15.97
C PHE A 4 9.87 8.23 -14.86
N MET A 5 9.47 7.31 -13.99
CA MET A 5 10.36 6.75 -12.99
C MET A 5 10.35 5.23 -13.07
N ALA A 6 11.55 4.68 -13.15
CA ALA A 6 11.78 3.27 -12.95
C ALA A 6 11.90 3.02 -11.44
N GLU A 7 10.90 2.37 -10.84
CA GLU A 7 11.02 1.87 -9.47
C GLU A 7 11.84 0.59 -9.52
N MET A 8 12.90 0.55 -8.72
CA MET A 8 13.66 -0.66 -8.46
C MET A 8 13.43 -1.07 -7.00
N VAL A 9 12.79 -2.21 -6.78
CA VAL A 9 12.64 -2.78 -5.43
C VAL A 9 13.45 -4.05 -5.31
N ALA A 10 14.32 -4.09 -4.31
CA ALA A 10 15.20 -5.21 -4.01
C ALA A 10 14.72 -5.96 -2.76
N PHE A 11 14.52 -7.27 -2.87
CA PHE A 11 14.20 -8.15 -1.75
C PHE A 11 15.16 -9.34 -1.71
N PRO A 12 15.37 -9.99 -0.55
CA PRO A 12 16.05 -11.28 -0.50
C PRO A 12 15.42 -12.26 -1.51
N GLY A 13 16.26 -12.83 -2.36
CA GLY A 13 15.87 -13.76 -3.41
C GLY A 13 15.84 -15.21 -2.91
N VAL A 14 15.07 -16.06 -3.58
CA VAL A 14 14.95 -17.51 -3.26
C VAL A 14 16.14 -18.32 -3.84
N GLY A 15 17.14 -17.65 -4.44
CA GLY A 15 18.20 -18.26 -5.25
C GLY A 15 19.49 -18.67 -4.53
N GLY A 16 19.51 -18.65 -3.19
CA GLY A 16 20.71 -18.93 -2.39
C GLY A 16 21.22 -17.70 -1.62
N GLU A 17 22.32 -17.88 -0.89
CA GLU A 17 22.94 -16.82 -0.09
C GLU A 17 23.37 -15.65 -0.99
N GLY A 18 22.93 -14.44 -0.65
CA GLY A 18 23.20 -13.23 -1.45
C GLY A 18 22.33 -13.03 -2.68
N ALA A 19 21.36 -13.92 -2.97
CA ALA A 19 20.41 -13.69 -4.06
C ALA A 19 19.51 -12.50 -3.73
N VAL A 20 19.27 -11.64 -4.72
CA VAL A 20 18.35 -10.51 -4.62
C VAL A 20 17.34 -10.59 -5.76
N ARG A 21 16.05 -10.53 -5.42
CA ARG A 21 15.00 -10.29 -6.40
C ARG A 21 14.90 -8.80 -6.65
N VAL A 22 15.09 -8.40 -7.89
CA VAL A 22 14.87 -7.04 -8.36
C VAL A 22 13.60 -7.00 -9.19
N SER A 23 12.66 -6.15 -8.80
CA SER A 23 11.50 -5.79 -9.62
C SER A 23 11.71 -4.39 -10.19
N LEU A 24 11.50 -4.23 -11.49
CA LEU A 24 11.57 -2.96 -12.22
C LEU A 24 10.20 -2.63 -12.79
N GLY A 25 9.64 -1.48 -12.38
CA GLY A 25 8.33 -1.00 -12.81
C GLY A 25 8.41 0.42 -13.36
N HIS A 26 7.59 0.73 -14.36
CA HIS A 26 7.44 2.07 -14.89
C HIS A 26 6.23 2.74 -14.27
N LEU A 27 6.46 3.82 -13.52
CA LEU A 27 5.44 4.48 -12.72
C LEU A 27 5.37 5.97 -13.06
N ASP A 28 4.14 6.48 -13.19
CA ASP A 28 3.88 7.91 -13.25
C ASP A 28 4.22 8.57 -11.90
N ARG A 29 4.74 9.80 -11.96
CA ARG A 29 5.06 10.60 -10.78
C ARG A 29 4.67 12.06 -10.96
N THR A 30 4.32 12.72 -9.86
CA THR A 30 3.95 14.13 -9.84
C THR A 30 5.07 15.03 -9.32
N ARG A 31 6.07 14.47 -8.61
CA ARG A 31 7.17 15.23 -8.00
C ARG A 31 8.53 14.77 -8.48
N ALA A 32 9.54 15.63 -8.35
CA ALA A 32 10.93 15.27 -8.60
C ALA A 32 11.40 14.18 -7.61
N PRO A 33 12.33 13.29 -8.01
CA PRO A 33 12.91 12.32 -7.10
C PRO A 33 13.64 13.01 -5.94
N VAL A 34 13.58 12.41 -4.76
CA VAL A 34 14.39 12.85 -3.61
C VAL A 34 15.76 12.17 -3.72
N VAL A 35 16.84 12.93 -3.65
CA VAL A 35 18.19 12.36 -3.72
C VAL A 35 18.65 11.97 -2.32
N LEU A 36 18.92 10.68 -2.13
CA LEU A 36 19.53 10.11 -0.92
C LEU A 36 20.92 9.56 -1.26
N GLU A 37 21.66 9.05 -0.26
CA GLU A 37 22.98 8.44 -0.46
C GLU A 37 22.95 7.26 -1.44
N VAL A 38 21.87 6.49 -1.43
CA VAL A 38 21.62 5.37 -2.36
C VAL A 38 21.25 5.84 -3.79
N GLY A 39 21.08 7.15 -3.98
CA GLY A 39 20.69 7.77 -5.24
C GLY A 39 19.27 8.34 -5.22
N PRO A 40 18.71 8.66 -6.41
CA PRO A 40 17.35 9.17 -6.54
C PRO A 40 16.30 8.14 -6.10
N VAL A 41 15.42 8.51 -5.18
CA VAL A 41 14.29 7.70 -4.72
C VAL A 41 12.96 8.40 -4.97
N MET A 42 11.88 7.62 -5.04
CA MET A 42 10.53 8.12 -5.20
C MET A 42 10.19 9.13 -4.10
N ALA A 43 9.57 10.26 -4.47
CA ALA A 43 9.07 11.21 -3.47
C ALA A 43 7.97 10.56 -2.63
N MET A 44 7.95 10.88 -1.33
CA MET A 44 7.00 10.25 -0.38
C MET A 44 5.54 10.36 -0.82
N ALA A 45 5.13 11.50 -1.39
CA ALA A 45 3.75 11.67 -1.87
C ALA A 45 3.38 10.74 -3.03
N ASP A 46 4.31 10.55 -3.99
CA ASP A 46 4.09 9.62 -5.09
C ASP A 46 4.12 8.16 -4.57
N LEU A 47 4.98 7.86 -3.58
CA LEU A 47 5.02 6.55 -2.92
C LEU A 47 3.70 6.20 -2.22
N MET A 48 3.15 7.14 -1.46
CA MET A 48 1.86 6.97 -0.80
C MET A 48 0.76 6.73 -1.84
N ALA A 49 0.71 7.52 -2.91
CA ALA A 49 -0.27 7.35 -3.98
C ALA A 49 -0.18 5.94 -4.61
N TRP A 50 1.03 5.45 -4.91
CA TRP A 50 1.21 4.11 -5.47
C TRP A 50 0.84 2.99 -4.51
N LYS A 51 1.08 3.16 -3.20
CA LYS A 51 0.68 2.19 -2.18
C LYS A 51 -0.84 2.15 -2.01
N VAL A 52 -1.51 3.29 -2.09
CA VAL A 52 -2.96 3.36 -2.12
C VAL A 52 -3.51 2.69 -3.39
N ALA A 53 -2.96 2.99 -4.57
CA ALA A 53 -3.39 2.36 -5.82
C ALA A 53 -3.20 0.82 -5.80
N ALA A 54 -2.09 0.34 -5.23
CA ALA A 54 -1.85 -1.07 -5.01
C ALA A 54 -2.86 -1.71 -4.05
N LEU A 55 -3.10 -1.06 -2.91
CA LEU A 55 -4.08 -1.50 -1.92
C LEU A 55 -5.48 -1.62 -2.54
N VAL A 56 -5.88 -0.63 -3.33
CA VAL A 56 -7.19 -0.59 -4.00
C VAL A 56 -7.31 -1.67 -5.07
N SER A 57 -6.30 -1.82 -5.92
CA SER A 57 -6.34 -2.75 -7.06
C SER A 57 -6.22 -4.21 -6.65
N ARG A 58 -5.21 -4.58 -5.85
CA ARG A 58 -4.91 -5.97 -5.48
C ARG A 58 -5.11 -6.30 -4.00
N ALA A 59 -4.92 -5.35 -3.10
CA ALA A 59 -5.05 -5.54 -1.64
C ALA A 59 -4.24 -6.72 -1.07
N GLU A 60 -2.94 -6.78 -1.35
CA GLU A 60 -2.07 -7.76 -0.69
C GLU A 60 -1.84 -7.36 0.77
N VAL A 61 -1.54 -8.32 1.65
CA VAL A 61 -1.31 -8.06 3.09
C VAL A 61 -0.33 -6.91 3.32
N ARG A 62 0.79 -6.87 2.60
CA ARG A 62 1.79 -5.81 2.71
C ARG A 62 1.24 -4.42 2.38
N ASP A 63 0.25 -4.33 1.48
CA ASP A 63 -0.29 -3.04 1.06
C ASP A 63 -1.13 -2.43 2.21
N PHE A 64 -1.81 -3.26 3.01
CA PHE A 64 -2.48 -2.81 4.23
C PHE A 64 -1.47 -2.30 5.27
N VAL A 65 -0.38 -3.05 5.48
CA VAL A 65 0.67 -2.66 6.43
C VAL A 65 1.30 -1.34 6.02
N ASP A 66 1.70 -1.21 4.76
CA ASP A 66 2.34 -0.01 4.21
C ASP A 66 1.41 1.22 4.33
N VAL A 67 0.14 1.08 3.94
CA VAL A 67 -0.83 2.19 3.98
C VAL A 67 -1.25 2.55 5.40
N SER A 68 -1.27 1.59 6.33
CA SER A 68 -1.57 1.86 7.74
C SER A 68 -0.65 2.90 8.37
N VAL A 69 0.60 2.95 7.91
CA VAL A 69 1.60 3.92 8.37
C VAL A 69 1.25 5.32 7.88
N PHE A 70 0.69 5.45 6.68
CA PHE A 70 0.34 6.72 6.06
C PHE A 70 -1.03 7.25 6.49
N LEU A 71 -1.97 6.38 6.84
CA LEU A 71 -3.33 6.76 7.25
C LEU A 71 -3.37 7.62 8.51
N ALA A 72 -2.33 7.59 9.34
CA ALA A 72 -2.18 8.53 10.44
C ALA A 72 -2.04 9.99 9.97
N ALA A 73 -1.72 10.22 8.69
CA ALA A 73 -1.45 11.54 8.10
C ALA A 73 -2.43 11.96 6.99
N HIS A 74 -3.09 11.03 6.28
CA HIS A 74 -3.91 11.33 5.08
C HIS A 74 -5.21 10.52 5.00
N ALA A 75 -6.27 11.13 4.44
CA ALA A 75 -7.58 10.49 4.23
C ALA A 75 -7.71 9.92 2.80
N LEU A 76 -8.46 8.82 2.66
CA LEU A 76 -8.77 8.17 1.39
C LEU A 76 -10.23 8.47 0.97
N GLU A 77 -10.55 8.28 -0.31
CA GLU A 77 -11.92 8.46 -0.85
C GLU A 77 -12.87 7.32 -0.46
N ASP A 78 -14.15 7.64 -0.25
CA ASP A 78 -15.14 6.75 0.40
C ASP A 78 -15.37 5.40 -0.29
N GLU A 79 -15.37 5.35 -1.63
CA GLU A 79 -15.59 4.10 -2.38
C GLU A 79 -14.40 3.14 -2.26
N ASP A 80 -13.18 3.67 -2.36
CA ASP A 80 -11.95 2.91 -2.21
C ASP A 80 -11.75 2.41 -0.78
N VAL A 81 -12.11 3.26 0.18
CA VAL A 81 -12.16 2.93 1.61
C VAL A 81 -13.08 1.73 1.85
N ALA A 82 -14.28 1.71 1.27
CA ALA A 82 -15.22 0.61 1.49
C ALA A 82 -14.70 -0.74 0.97
N ARG A 83 -14.19 -0.75 -0.26
CA ARG A 83 -13.65 -1.96 -0.91
C ARG A 83 -12.47 -2.53 -0.13
N VAL A 84 -11.57 -1.68 0.32
CA VAL A 84 -10.37 -2.10 1.03
C VAL A 84 -10.71 -2.55 2.45
N GLY A 85 -11.67 -1.91 3.12
CA GLY A 85 -12.11 -2.29 4.47
C GLY A 85 -12.65 -3.72 4.52
N SER A 86 -13.51 -4.10 3.56
CA SER A 86 -14.02 -5.47 3.47
C SER A 86 -12.92 -6.50 3.23
N ARG A 87 -11.94 -6.19 2.37
CA ARG A 87 -10.80 -7.09 2.12
C ARG A 87 -9.91 -7.26 3.35
N LEU A 88 -9.70 -6.21 4.16
CA LEU A 88 -8.94 -6.31 5.41
C LEU A 88 -9.61 -7.26 6.41
N ASP A 89 -10.93 -7.15 6.55
CA ASP A 89 -11.73 -7.97 7.45
C ASP A 89 -11.76 -9.45 7.01
N GLU A 90 -11.79 -9.71 5.69
CA GLU A 90 -11.79 -11.05 5.11
C GLU A 90 -10.41 -11.74 5.15
N THR A 91 -9.33 -10.97 5.35
CA THR A 91 -7.97 -11.51 5.31
C THR A 91 -7.65 -12.30 6.60
N PRO A 92 -7.31 -13.61 6.50
CA PRO A 92 -6.99 -14.41 7.68
C PRO A 92 -5.69 -13.98 8.37
N ASP A 93 -5.68 -13.97 9.71
CA ASP A 93 -4.54 -13.53 10.53
C ASP A 93 -3.21 -14.26 10.18
N ARG A 94 -3.28 -15.53 9.79
CA ARG A 94 -2.10 -16.33 9.38
C ARG A 94 -1.33 -15.74 8.19
N VAL A 95 -1.97 -14.93 7.35
CA VAL A 95 -1.34 -14.33 6.17
C VAL A 95 -0.49 -13.11 6.57
N PHE A 96 -0.68 -12.56 7.78
CA PHE A 96 0.12 -11.45 8.33
C PHE A 96 1.39 -11.91 9.06
N ALA A 97 1.46 -13.17 9.50
CA ALA A 97 2.60 -13.70 10.24
C ALA A 97 3.96 -13.58 9.52
N PRO A 98 4.07 -13.80 8.20
CA PRO A 98 5.32 -13.58 7.46
C PRO A 98 5.80 -12.11 7.44
N HIS A 99 4.91 -11.17 7.76
CA HIS A 99 5.19 -9.74 7.87
C HIS A 99 5.53 -9.31 9.31
N GLY A 100 5.70 -10.27 10.22
CA GLY A 100 6.09 -10.01 11.61
C GLY A 100 4.95 -9.54 12.52
N LEU A 101 3.69 -9.60 12.06
CA LEU A 101 2.53 -9.16 12.83
C LEU A 101 1.88 -10.33 13.58
N GLY A 102 1.79 -10.21 14.90
CA GLY A 102 1.03 -11.06 15.79
C GLY A 102 -0.41 -10.57 16.00
N PRO A 103 -1.26 -11.36 16.69
CA PRO A 103 -2.66 -11.02 16.94
C PRO A 103 -2.95 -9.60 17.48
N PRO A 104 -2.20 -9.06 18.46
CA PRO A 104 -2.46 -7.70 18.95
C PRO A 104 -2.14 -6.62 17.89
N GLU A 105 -1.09 -6.81 17.10
CA GLU A 105 -0.71 -5.87 16.04
C GLU A 105 -1.68 -5.92 14.86
N ILE A 106 -2.24 -7.10 14.57
CA ILE A 106 -3.32 -7.26 13.56
C ILE A 106 -4.59 -6.55 14.04
N ALA A 107 -4.94 -6.68 15.32
CA ALA A 107 -6.09 -5.97 15.88
C ALA A 107 -5.88 -4.45 15.85
N GLU A 108 -4.67 -3.97 16.16
CA GLU A 108 -4.31 -2.56 16.03
C GLU A 108 -4.36 -2.10 14.56
N LEU A 109 -3.83 -2.91 13.63
CA LEU A 109 -3.91 -2.65 12.20
C LEU A 109 -5.37 -2.48 11.77
N ARG A 110 -6.25 -3.41 12.14
CA ARG A 110 -7.70 -3.30 11.86
C ARG A 110 -8.34 -2.05 12.47
N ASN A 111 -7.85 -1.58 13.62
CA ASN A 111 -8.36 -0.38 14.29
C ASN A 111 -7.82 0.94 13.72
N ARG A 112 -6.61 0.95 13.13
CA ARG A 112 -6.02 2.12 12.46
C ARG A 112 -6.76 2.50 11.18
N PHE A 113 -7.50 1.54 10.62
CA PHE A 113 -8.51 1.76 9.62
C PHE A 113 -9.81 1.95 10.42
N PRO A 114 -10.23 3.18 10.81
CA PRO A 114 -11.51 3.42 11.51
C PRO A 114 -12.66 2.74 10.75
N PRO A 115 -13.91 2.58 11.25
CA PRO A 115 -14.88 1.68 10.59
C PRO A 115 -15.19 2.13 9.16
N TRP A 116 -14.38 1.63 8.23
CA TRP A 116 -14.44 1.90 6.82
C TRP A 116 -15.78 1.31 6.40
N PRO A 117 -16.61 2.07 5.66
CA PRO A 117 -17.94 1.61 5.28
C PRO A 117 -17.84 0.23 4.65
N ARG A 118 -18.32 -0.81 5.35
CA ARG A 118 -18.25 -2.21 4.87
C ARG A 118 -19.12 -2.48 3.63
N ARG A 119 -19.83 -1.45 3.18
CA ARG A 119 -20.55 -1.36 1.91
C ARG A 119 -20.28 0.03 1.34
N SER A 120 -19.91 0.09 0.06
CA SER A 120 -19.97 1.33 -0.70
C SER A 120 -21.38 1.87 -0.59
N THR A 121 -21.56 3.04 0.03
CA THR A 121 -22.82 3.77 -0.09
C THR A 121 -22.91 4.23 -1.53
N SER A 122 -23.47 3.39 -2.41
CA SER A 122 -23.88 3.81 -3.74
C SER A 122 -24.84 4.98 -3.55
N SER A 123 -24.40 6.20 -3.85
CA SER A 123 -25.29 7.34 -4.01
C SER A 123 -26.29 6.98 -5.12
N PRO A 124 -27.61 7.01 -4.87
CA PRO A 124 -28.58 6.82 -5.95
C PRO A 124 -28.40 7.97 -6.94
N GLY A 125 -28.33 7.62 -8.23
CA GLY A 125 -27.87 8.50 -9.30
C GLY A 125 -28.61 9.84 -9.39
N GLU A 126 -27.86 10.86 -9.76
CA GLU A 126 -28.39 12.06 -10.37
C GLU A 126 -28.86 11.70 -11.79
N SER A 127 -30.15 11.89 -12.05
CA SER A 127 -30.77 12.01 -13.37
C SER A 127 -31.58 13.29 -13.42
#